data_AF-A0A7S0FD04-F1
#
_entry.id   AF-A0A7S0FD04-F1
#
_cell.length_a   1.000
_cell.length_b   1.000
_cell.length_c   1.000
_cell.angle_alpha   90.00
_cell.angle_beta   90.00
_cell.angle_gamma   90.00
#
_symmetry.space_group_name_H-M   'P 1'
#
loop_
_entity.id
_entity.type
_entity.pdbx_description
1 polymer ?
#
loop_
_entity_poly.entity_id
_entity_poly.type
_entity_poly.pdbx_seq_one_letter_code
_entity_poly.pdbx_strand_id
1 'polypeptide(L)'
;GIVDVVLSFLATEVNLGPLMYIRLLRVTRLVRLVRLMRAFKDLSIMVTGFLHGFKIMMWVMVLLAMCVYSVAIVLTSTVGRDEQADFAYREELFSTVKQSMFTVFTCLTDGCSNFDGTPISHHLFRVYGMKFFFAYTLVIVFVT
;
A
#
# COMPACT_ATOMS: atom_id res chain seq x y z
N GLY A 1 -16.17 8.18 -34.12
CA GLY A 1 -15.83 7.02 -33.27
C GLY A 1 -16.85 5.91 -33.47
N ILE A 2 -16.68 4.70 -32.90
CA ILE A 2 -17.58 3.54 -33.10
C ILE A 2 -19.06 3.91 -32.87
N VAL A 3 -19.32 4.85 -31.95
CA VAL A 3 -20.66 5.39 -31.68
C VAL A 3 -21.27 6.13 -32.89
N ASP A 4 -20.47 6.89 -33.66
CA ASP A 4 -20.93 7.58 -34.88
C ASP A 4 -21.20 6.60 -36.02
N VAL A 5 -20.41 5.53 -36.12
CA VAL A 5 -20.58 4.48 -37.14
C VAL A 5 -21.86 3.67 -36.89
N VAL A 6 -22.15 3.38 -35.62
CA VAL A 6 -23.41 2.73 -35.23
C VAL A 6 -24.60 3.69 -35.40
N LEU A 7 -24.42 4.99 -35.14
CA LEU A 7 -25.45 6.00 -35.37
C LEU A 7 -25.76 6.19 -36.86
N SER A 8 -24.74 6.19 -37.72
CA SER A 8 -24.92 6.31 -39.16
C SER A 8 -25.60 5.08 -39.74
N PHE A 9 -25.28 3.88 -39.24
CA PHE A 9 -25.95 2.64 -39.67
C PHE A 9 -27.43 2.59 -39.26
N LEU A 10 -27.77 3.10 -38.07
CA LEU A 10 -29.15 3.15 -37.59
C LEU A 10 -29.97 4.29 -38.21
N ALA A 11 -29.31 5.33 -38.72
CA ALA A 11 -29.96 6.46 -39.38
C ALA A 11 -30.45 6.13 -40.80
N THR A 12 -29.84 5.16 -41.49
CA THR A 12 -30.13 4.86 -42.91
C THR A 12 -31.48 4.16 -43.15
N GLU A 13 -32.05 3.47 -42.16
CA GLU A 13 -33.18 2.51 -42.37
C GLU A 13 -34.59 3.03 -42.03
N VAL A 14 -34.82 4.34 -41.85
CA VAL A 14 -36.09 4.82 -41.25
C VAL A 14 -36.73 6.00 -42.00
N ASN A 15 -37.93 5.77 -42.59
CA ASN A 15 -38.75 6.72 -43.37
C ASN A 15 -39.42 7.81 -42.49
N LEU A 16 -39.49 9.06 -42.97
CA LEU A 16 -39.41 10.29 -42.14
C LEU A 16 -40.67 10.83 -41.41
N GLY A 17 -41.83 10.18 -41.40
CA GLY A 17 -43.06 10.79 -40.80
C GLY A 17 -43.24 10.61 -39.28
N PRO A 18 -43.70 9.43 -38.78
CA PRO A 18 -43.88 9.16 -37.34
C PRO A 18 -42.61 8.66 -36.63
N LEU A 19 -41.64 8.18 -37.40
CA LEU A 19 -40.36 7.68 -36.92
C LEU A 19 -39.43 8.79 -36.46
N MET A 20 -39.68 10.05 -36.85
CA MET A 20 -38.87 11.21 -36.44
C MET A 20 -38.99 11.47 -34.93
N TYR A 21 -40.21 11.43 -34.39
CA TYR A 21 -40.44 11.60 -32.94
C TYR A 21 -39.85 10.45 -32.11
N ILE A 22 -40.02 9.20 -32.56
CA ILE A 22 -39.44 8.02 -31.90
C ILE A 22 -37.90 8.04 -32.01
N ARG A 23 -37.33 8.50 -33.14
CA ARG A 23 -35.88 8.72 -33.31
C ARG A 23 -35.37 9.76 -32.32
N LEU A 24 -36.03 10.90 -32.16
CA LEU A 24 -35.62 11.95 -31.21
C LEU A 24 -35.59 11.44 -29.76
N LEU A 25 -36.61 10.66 -29.35
CA LEU A 25 -36.67 10.00 -28.04
C LEU A 25 -35.59 8.91 -27.87
N ARG A 26 -35.33 8.10 -28.91
CA ARG A 26 -34.27 7.08 -28.89
C ARG A 26 -32.88 7.71 -28.78
N VAL A 27 -32.62 8.78 -29.54
CA VAL A 27 -31.32 9.48 -29.56
C VAL A 27 -31.04 10.14 -28.21
N THR A 28 -32.01 10.83 -27.60
CA THR A 28 -31.84 11.40 -26.26
C THR A 28 -31.59 10.34 -25.19
N ARG A 29 -32.27 9.19 -25.26
CA ARG A 29 -32.03 8.04 -24.36
C ARG A 29 -30.65 7.40 -24.58
N LEU A 30 -30.25 7.21 -25.84
CA LEU A 30 -28.93 6.68 -26.23
C LEU A 30 -27.79 7.60 -25.80
N VAL A 31 -27.92 8.91 -26.00
CA VAL A 31 -26.96 9.91 -25.54
C VAL A 31 -26.85 9.90 -24.01
N ARG A 32 -27.97 9.77 -23.28
CA ARG A 32 -27.94 9.58 -21.82
C ARG A 32 -27.21 8.29 -21.42
N LEU A 33 -27.47 7.16 -22.08
CA LEU A 33 -26.76 5.90 -21.80
C LEU A 33 -25.27 6.00 -22.09
N VAL A 34 -24.88 6.59 -23.22
CA VAL A 34 -23.47 6.80 -23.58
C VAL A 34 -22.78 7.76 -22.61
N ARG A 35 -23.48 8.80 -22.15
CA ARG A 35 -22.96 9.74 -21.14
C ARG A 35 -22.80 9.06 -19.78
N LEU A 36 -23.71 8.18 -19.40
CA LEU A 36 -23.62 7.35 -18.19
C LEU A 36 -22.46 6.35 -18.30
N MET A 37 -22.33 5.64 -19.43
CA MET A 37 -21.22 4.73 -19.70
C MET A 37 -19.87 5.46 -19.75
N ARG A 38 -19.80 6.68 -20.28
CA ARG A 38 -18.60 7.53 -20.23
C ARG A 38 -18.25 7.92 -18.80
N ALA A 39 -19.23 8.35 -18.00
CA ALA A 39 -19.00 8.65 -16.59
C ALA A 39 -18.45 7.43 -15.84
N PHE A 40 -19.03 6.24 -16.03
CA PHE A 40 -18.47 5.00 -15.47
C PHE A 40 -17.07 4.65 -16.00
N LYS A 41 -16.75 5.00 -17.26
CA LYS A 41 -15.43 4.80 -17.85
C LYS A 41 -14.38 5.74 -17.27
N ASP A 42 -14.74 7.01 -17.02
CA ASP A 42 -13.86 7.99 -16.37
C ASP A 42 -13.56 7.58 -14.92
N LEU A 43 -14.55 7.09 -14.17
CA LEU A 43 -14.31 6.48 -12.86
C LEU A 43 -13.44 5.21 -12.95
N SER A 44 -13.66 4.37 -13.96
CA SER A 44 -12.89 3.15 -14.15
C SER A 44 -11.41 3.46 -14.42
N ILE A 45 -11.09 4.52 -15.18
CA ILE A 45 -9.72 4.99 -15.42
C ILE A 45 -9.03 5.42 -14.12
N MET A 46 -9.73 6.17 -13.25
CA MET A 46 -9.19 6.52 -11.93
C MET A 46 -8.95 5.27 -11.06
N VAL A 47 -9.89 4.34 -11.04
CA VAL A 47 -9.76 3.08 -10.29
C VAL A 47 -8.63 2.20 -10.84
N THR A 48 -8.43 2.16 -12.17
CA THR A 48 -7.32 1.40 -12.75
C THR A 48 -5.97 2.03 -12.42
N GLY A 49 -5.88 3.37 -12.38
CA GLY A 49 -4.68 4.07 -11.90
C GLY A 49 -4.39 3.75 -10.43
N PHE A 50 -5.43 3.76 -9.58
CA PHE A 50 -5.32 3.41 -8.17
C PHE A 50 -4.89 1.95 -7.95
N LEU A 51 -5.51 0.99 -8.66
CA LEU A 51 -5.16 -0.43 -8.55
C LEU A 51 -3.72 -0.72 -9.00
N HIS A 52 -3.22 -0.02 -10.03
CA HIS A 52 -1.82 -0.10 -10.41
C HIS A 52 -0.89 0.41 -9.30
N GLY A 53 -1.24 1.52 -8.65
CA GLY A 53 -0.52 2.03 -7.48
C GLY A 53 -0.53 1.06 -6.29
N PHE A 54 -1.67 0.39 -6.04
CA PHE A 54 -1.82 -0.63 -4.99
C PHE A 54 -0.90 -1.83 -5.19
N LYS A 55 -0.70 -2.26 -6.44
CA LYS A 55 0.24 -3.32 -6.76
C LYS A 55 1.65 -2.94 -6.28
N ILE A 56 2.10 -1.72 -6.57
CA ILE A 56 3.42 -1.23 -6.18
C ILE A 56 3.52 -1.11 -4.65
N MET A 57 2.51 -0.52 -4.00
CA MET A 57 2.42 -0.42 -2.53
C MET A 57 2.55 -1.80 -1.86
N MET A 58 1.91 -2.82 -2.41
CA MET A 58 2.04 -4.20 -1.92
C MET A 58 3.47 -4.73 -2.02
N TRP A 59 4.17 -4.49 -3.13
CA TRP A 59 5.58 -4.89 -3.26
C TRP A 59 6.49 -4.18 -2.25
N VAL A 60 6.26 -2.88 -2.01
CA VAL A 60 7.01 -2.11 -1.00
C VAL A 60 6.77 -2.67 0.41
N MET A 61 5.51 -2.97 0.76
CA MET A 61 5.17 -3.60 2.04
C MET A 61 5.88 -4.94 2.24
N VAL A 62 5.98 -5.76 1.18
CA VAL A 62 6.69 -7.05 1.23
C VAL A 62 8.20 -6.85 1.44
N LEU A 63 8.81 -5.88 0.74
CA LEU A 63 10.23 -5.55 0.93
C LEU A 63 10.51 -5.06 2.35
N LEU A 64 9.66 -4.17 2.87
CA LEU A 64 9.76 -3.67 4.24
C LEU A 64 9.63 -4.80 5.27
N ALA A 65 8.69 -5.72 5.08
CA ALA A 65 8.52 -6.89 5.95
C ALA A 65 9.76 -7.80 5.95
N MET A 66 10.40 -7.99 4.80
CA MET A 66 11.65 -8.77 4.70
C MET A 66 12.80 -8.09 5.45
N CYS A 67 12.95 -6.77 5.32
CA CYS A 67 13.95 -6.02 6.06
C CYS A 67 13.72 -6.12 7.58
N VAL A 68 12.49 -5.85 8.04
CA VAL A 68 12.12 -5.96 9.46
C VAL A 68 12.36 -7.38 10.00
N TYR A 69 12.03 -8.41 9.22
CA TYR A 69 12.27 -9.82 9.59
C TYR A 69 13.76 -10.12 9.84
N SER A 70 14.64 -9.64 8.96
CA SER A 70 16.09 -9.85 9.10
C SER A 70 16.63 -9.22 10.39
N VAL A 71 16.21 -7.99 10.70
CA VAL A 71 16.62 -7.27 11.91
C VAL A 71 16.03 -7.92 13.16
N ALA A 72 14.76 -8.33 13.11
CA ALA A 72 14.09 -9.01 14.21
C ALA A 72 14.77 -10.32 14.59
N ILE A 73 15.15 -11.15 13.62
CA ILE A 73 15.90 -12.40 13.89
C ILE A 73 17.22 -12.10 14.59
N VAL A 74 17.98 -11.12 14.10
CA VAL A 74 19.25 -10.76 14.72
C VAL A 74 19.00 -10.36 16.17
N LEU A 75 18.01 -9.52 16.45
CA LEU A 75 17.67 -9.08 17.81
C LEU A 75 17.20 -10.22 18.72
N THR A 76 16.30 -11.08 18.26
CA THR A 76 15.89 -12.27 19.02
C THR A 76 17.09 -13.19 19.29
N SER A 77 18.02 -13.32 18.33
CA SER A 77 19.17 -14.21 18.47
C SER A 77 20.27 -13.67 19.39
N THR A 78 20.48 -12.36 19.38
CA THR A 78 21.54 -11.69 20.15
C THR A 78 21.02 -11.23 21.49
N VAL A 79 20.00 -10.36 21.50
CA VAL A 79 19.39 -9.82 22.73
C VAL A 79 18.61 -10.92 23.43
N GLY A 80 17.84 -11.74 22.73
CA GLY A 80 17.05 -12.80 23.36
C GLY A 80 17.89 -13.86 24.10
N ARG A 81 19.17 -14.07 23.73
CA ARG A 81 20.07 -15.06 24.35
C ARG A 81 21.13 -14.50 25.29
N ASP A 82 21.40 -13.20 25.28
CA ASP A 82 22.48 -12.61 26.06
C ASP A 82 22.02 -12.19 27.47
N GLU A 83 22.12 -13.07 28.46
CA GLU A 83 21.73 -12.87 29.87
C GLU A 83 22.37 -11.64 30.54
N GLN A 84 23.44 -11.07 29.98
CA GLN A 84 24.20 -9.96 30.56
C GLN A 84 23.69 -8.57 30.14
N ALA A 85 22.79 -8.49 29.16
CA ALA A 85 22.16 -7.23 28.77
C ALA A 85 21.05 -6.86 29.77
N ASP A 86 21.36 -5.96 30.71
CA ASP A 86 20.43 -5.40 31.69
C ASP A 86 19.40 -4.48 31.01
N PHE A 87 18.43 -5.11 30.34
CA PHE A 87 17.41 -4.47 29.53
C PHE A 87 16.04 -4.77 30.13
N ALA A 88 15.37 -3.74 30.64
CA ALA A 88 14.01 -3.86 31.13
C ALA A 88 13.08 -4.36 30.01
N TYR A 89 12.17 -5.28 30.34
CA TYR A 89 11.18 -5.87 29.42
C TYR A 89 11.74 -6.70 28.25
N ARG A 90 13.02 -7.11 28.31
CA ARG A 90 13.64 -7.95 27.27
C ARG A 90 12.81 -9.17 26.90
N GLU A 91 12.31 -9.91 27.88
CA GLU A 91 11.55 -11.14 27.62
C GLU A 91 10.20 -10.85 26.97
N GLU A 92 9.61 -9.67 27.16
CA GLU A 92 8.34 -9.32 26.54
C GLU A 92 8.52 -8.78 25.11
N LEU A 93 9.64 -8.09 24.84
CA LEU A 93 9.93 -7.50 23.52
C LEU A 93 10.70 -8.45 22.59
N PHE A 94 11.57 -9.30 23.13
CA PHE A 94 12.53 -10.12 22.36
C PHE A 94 12.41 -11.64 22.58
N SER A 95 11.35 -12.12 23.25
CA SER A 95 11.08 -13.56 23.42
C SER A 95 10.84 -14.29 22.11
N THR A 96 10.00 -13.72 21.23
CA THR A 96 9.65 -14.33 19.95
C THR A 96 9.97 -13.42 18.77
N VAL A 97 10.29 -14.02 17.63
CA VAL A 97 10.54 -13.28 16.38
C VAL A 97 9.36 -12.38 16.02
N LYS A 98 8.11 -12.82 16.29
CA LYS A 98 6.91 -12.04 16.01
C LYS A 98 6.83 -10.76 16.85
N GLN A 99 7.17 -10.84 18.14
CA GLN A 99 7.22 -9.66 19.01
C GLN A 99 8.34 -8.72 18.57
N SER A 100 9.53 -9.26 18.28
CA SER A 100 10.66 -8.46 17.81
C SER A 100 10.37 -7.77 16.47
N MET A 101 9.65 -8.42 15.55
CA MET A 101 9.18 -7.79 14.31
C MET A 101 8.23 -6.63 14.58
N PHE A 102 7.28 -6.79 15.51
CA PHE A 102 6.37 -5.72 15.88
C PHE A 102 7.11 -4.53 16.49
N THR A 103 8.03 -4.78 17.43
CA THR A 103 8.87 -3.74 18.04
C THR A 103 9.70 -2.99 17.00
N VAL A 104 10.35 -3.71 16.07
CA VAL A 104 11.17 -3.09 15.01
C VAL A 104 10.30 -2.31 14.02
N PHE A 105 9.11 -2.80 13.69
CA PHE A 105 8.15 -2.08 12.85
C PHE A 105 7.69 -0.79 13.51
N THR A 106 7.28 -0.83 14.78
CA THR A 106 6.88 0.38 15.54
C THR A 106 8.03 1.38 15.66
N CYS A 107 9.25 0.90 15.88
CA CYS A 107 10.48 1.71 15.84
C CYS A 107 10.64 2.48 14.53
N LEU A 108 10.30 1.84 13.41
CA LEU A 108 10.46 2.39 12.07
C LEU A 108 9.38 3.44 11.75
N THR A 109 8.15 3.26 12.24
CA THR A 109 6.99 4.10 11.86
C THR A 109 6.62 5.20 12.84
N ASP A 110 6.77 4.99 14.14
CA ASP A 110 6.20 5.87 15.19
C ASP A 110 7.27 6.28 16.22
N GLY A 111 8.06 5.33 16.71
CA GLY A 111 9.14 5.62 17.65
C GLY A 111 9.62 4.40 18.43
N CYS A 112 10.88 4.45 18.87
CA CYS A 112 11.53 3.38 19.63
C CYS A 112 11.44 3.60 21.15
N SER A 113 10.24 3.55 21.75
CA SER A 113 10.05 3.66 23.21
C SER A 113 9.53 2.37 23.83
N ASN A 114 10.06 2.02 25.00
CA ASN A 114 9.49 1.00 25.87
C ASN A 114 8.15 1.44 26.47
N PHE A 115 7.44 0.52 27.13
CA PHE A 115 6.24 0.83 27.92
C PHE A 115 6.45 1.94 28.97
N ASP A 116 7.67 2.08 29.48
CA ASP A 116 8.07 3.13 30.43
C ASP A 116 8.52 4.44 29.78
N GLY A 117 8.46 4.55 28.46
CA GLY A 117 8.94 5.73 27.72
C GLY A 117 10.47 5.82 27.60
N THR A 118 11.23 4.84 28.11
CA THR A 118 12.68 4.80 27.90
C THR A 118 13.01 4.43 26.46
N PRO A 119 13.97 5.12 25.80
CA PRO A 119 14.30 4.86 24.41
C PRO A 119 15.10 3.55 24.26
N ILE A 120 14.50 2.56 23.59
CA ILE A 120 15.11 1.25 23.30
C ILE A 120 16.38 1.42 22.46
N SER A 121 16.33 2.35 21.51
CA SER A 121 17.42 2.59 20.56
C SER A 121 18.72 2.97 21.25
N HIS A 122 18.66 3.75 22.34
CA HIS A 122 19.85 4.22 23.05
C HIS A 122 20.54 3.10 23.84
N HIS A 123 19.77 2.23 24.51
CA HIS A 123 20.32 1.09 25.23
C HIS A 123 20.88 0.03 24.29
N LEU A 124 20.20 -0.23 23.17
CA LEU A 124 20.66 -1.20 22.18
C LEU A 124 21.91 -0.71 21.42
N PHE A 125 22.00 0.60 21.17
CA PHE A 125 23.20 1.24 20.63
C PHE A 125 24.39 1.15 21.60
N ARG A 126 24.17 1.20 22.92
CA ARG A 126 25.29 1.09 23.88
C ARG A 126 25.91 -0.31 23.94
N VAL A 127 25.13 -1.36 23.65
CA VAL A 127 25.59 -2.76 23.76
C VAL A 127 26.06 -3.33 22.41
N TYR A 128 25.40 -2.99 21.29
CA TYR A 128 25.67 -3.58 19.96
C TYR A 128 26.20 -2.56 18.92
N GLY A 129 26.61 -1.38 19.42
CA GLY A 129 26.69 -0.04 18.83
C GLY A 129 27.34 0.30 17.50
N MET A 130 27.36 -0.57 16.50
CA MET A 130 27.71 -0.11 15.14
C MET A 130 27.03 -0.90 14.04
N LYS A 131 26.96 -2.23 14.19
CA LYS A 131 26.34 -3.11 13.19
C LYS A 131 24.83 -2.89 13.08
N PHE A 132 24.15 -2.69 14.21
CA PHE A 132 22.71 -2.45 14.27
C PHE A 132 22.33 -1.08 13.67
N PHE A 133 23.10 -0.04 14.01
CA PHE A 133 22.87 1.31 13.49
C PHE A 133 23.09 1.36 11.98
N PHE A 134 24.22 0.84 11.48
CA PHE A 134 24.48 0.82 10.04
C PHE A 134 23.42 0.02 9.27
N ALA A 135 22.99 -1.14 9.77
CA ALA A 135 21.93 -1.91 9.13
C ALA A 135 20.59 -1.15 9.10
N TYR A 136 20.20 -0.54 10.22
CA TYR A 136 18.95 0.23 10.34
C TYR A 136 18.96 1.47 9.44
N THR A 137 20.05 2.25 9.45
CA THR A 137 20.19 3.45 8.60
C THR A 137 20.22 3.09 7.12
N LEU A 138 20.90 2.00 6.72
CA LEU A 138 20.92 1.56 5.32
C LEU A 138 19.53 1.14 4.85
N VAL A 139 18.77 0.42 5.68
CA VAL A 139 17.38 0.03 5.36
C VAL A 139 16.48 1.26 5.21
N ILE A 140 16.58 2.24 6.12
CA ILE A 140 15.82 3.50 6.03
C ILE A 140 16.18 4.29 4.76
N VAL A 141 17.47 4.41 4.45
CA VAL A 141 17.96 5.16 3.27
C VAL A 141 17.62 4.43 1.97
N PHE A 142 17.49 3.10 1.99
CA PHE A 142 17.06 2.34 0.81
C PHE A 142 15.54 2.44 0.58
N VAL A 143 14.76 2.61 1.64
CA VAL A 143 13.29 2.76 1.59
C VAL A 143 12.86 4.19 1.25
N THR A 144 13.65 5.19 1.62
CA THR A 144 13.39 6.63 1.39
C THR A 144 13.98 7.10 0.08
#